data_AF-A0A2M7MWN1-F1
#
_entry.id   AF-A0A2M7MWN1-F1
#
_cell.length_a   1.000
_cell.length_b   1.000
_cell.length_c   1.000
_cell.angle_alpha   90.00
_cell.angle_beta   90.00
_cell.angle_gamma   90.00
#
_symmetry.space_group_name_H-M   'P 1'
#
loop_
_entity.id
_entity.type
_entity.pdbx_description
1 polymer ?
#
loop_
_entity_poly.entity_id
_entity_poly.type
_entity_poly.pdbx_seq_one_letter_code
_entity_poly.pdbx_strand_id
1 'polypeptide(L)' 'MGSRTPQSGRRATIQLRIGHGPGYRVYYARAGERLILLLVGGDKRRQQADIETALSYWADWKRRNA' A
#
# COMPACT_ATOMS: atom_id res chain seq x y z
N MET A 1 0.64 8.62 30.34
CA MET A 1 1.72 8.72 29.33
C MET A 1 1.56 7.56 28.36
N GLY A 2 1.31 7.84 27.08
CA GLY A 2 0.92 6.84 26.08
C GLY A 2 -0.13 7.38 25.11
N SER A 3 0.15 8.54 24.52
CA SER A 3 -0.69 9.15 23.49
C SER A 3 -0.73 8.25 22.25
N ARG A 4 -1.85 7.55 22.04
CA ARG A 4 -2.22 7.01 20.73
C ARG A 4 -2.43 8.18 19.79
N THR A 5 -1.40 8.56 19.05
CA THR A 5 -1.50 9.56 17.99
C THR A 5 -2.44 9.04 16.90
N PRO A 6 -3.45 9.81 16.48
CA PRO A 6 -4.22 9.45 15.29
C PRO A 6 -3.27 9.57 14.09
N GLN A 7 -3.08 8.49 13.32
CA GLN A 7 -2.38 8.56 12.03
C GLN A 7 -3.25 9.32 11.02
N SER A 8 -3.21 10.65 11.14
CA SER A 8 -3.75 11.57 10.17
C SER A 8 -2.88 11.57 8.91
N GLY A 9 -3.48 11.19 7.77
CA GLY A 9 -3.25 11.89 6.51
C GLY A 9 -2.25 11.32 5.49
N ARG A 10 -1.52 10.23 5.76
CA ARG A 10 -0.67 9.61 4.73
C ARG A 10 -0.99 8.13 4.60
N ARG A 11 -1.51 7.72 3.43
CA ARG A 11 -1.66 6.30 3.11
C ARG A 11 -0.30 5.63 3.29
N ALA A 12 -0.23 4.62 4.16
CA ALA A 12 1.01 3.91 4.46
C ALA A 12 1.57 3.12 3.26
N THR A 13 0.73 2.93 2.24
CA THR A 13 1.07 2.35 0.96
C THR A 13 1.22 3.44 -0.10
N ILE A 14 2.22 3.32 -0.96
CA ILE A 14 2.48 4.22 -2.09
C ILE A 14 1.99 3.55 -3.36
N GLN A 15 1.38 4.33 -4.26
CA GLN A 15 0.97 3.90 -5.60
C GLN A 15 1.96 4.44 -6.63
N LEU A 16 2.62 3.54 -7.37
CA LEU A 16 3.37 3.88 -8.57
C LEU A 16 2.47 3.70 -9.80
N ARG A 17 2.45 4.69 -10.68
CA ARG A 17 1.77 4.63 -11.98
C ARG A 17 2.80 4.35 -13.06
N ILE A 18 2.61 3.27 -13.81
CA ILE A 18 3.47 2.90 -14.93
C ILE A 18 2.75 3.34 -16.21
N GLY A 19 3.29 4.37 -16.87
CA GLY A 19 2.72 4.98 -18.07
C GLY A 19 2.96 4.19 -19.37
N HIS A 20 3.14 2.88 -19.29
CA HIS A 20 3.40 2.01 -20.44
C HIS A 20 2.25 1.00 -20.64
N GLY A 21 1.80 0.83 -21.88
CA GLY A 21 0.69 -0.07 -22.22
C GLY A 21 -0.64 0.35 -21.55
N PRO A 22 -1.43 -0.60 -21.00
CA PRO A 22 -2.77 -0.31 -20.46
C PRO A 22 -2.80 0.56 -19.19
N GLY A 23 -1.64 1.00 -18.68
CA GLY A 23 -1.53 1.84 -17.50
C GLY A 23 -1.62 1.02 -16.21
N TYR A 24 -0.52 0.35 -15.86
CA TYR A 24 -0.44 -0.46 -14.63
C TYR A 24 -0.25 0.42 -13.38
N ARG A 25 -0.74 -0.08 -12.26
CA ARG A 25 -0.52 0.49 -10.94
C ARG A 25 0.08 -0.57 -10.04
N VAL A 26 1.17 -0.19 -9.38
CA VAL A 26 1.86 -1.04 -8.44
C VAL A 26 1.73 -0.40 -7.06
N TYR A 27 1.36 -1.21 -6.07
CA TYR A 27 1.28 -0.77 -4.68
C TYR A 27 2.45 -1.36 -3.89
N TYR A 28 3.09 -0.53 -3.09
CA TYR A 28 4.19 -0.97 -2.26
C TYR A 28 4.20 -0.22 -0.93
N ALA A 29 4.86 -0.81 0.05
CA ALA A 29 5.12 -0.21 1.36
C ALA A 29 6.60 -0.30 1.69
N ARG A 30 7.05 0.51 2.64
CA ARG A 30 8.43 0.52 3.10
C ARG A 30 8.48 0.22 4.59
N ALA A 31 9.30 -0.75 4.98
CA ALA A 31 9.55 -1.14 6.36
C ALA A 31 11.05 -0.96 6.66
N GLY A 32 11.42 0.22 7.17
CA GLY A 32 12.83 0.61 7.31
C GLY A 32 13.53 0.68 5.96
N GLU A 33 14.52 -0.18 5.73
CA GLU A 33 15.23 -0.29 4.45
C GLU A 33 14.60 -1.32 3.49
N ARG A 34 13.61 -2.09 3.93
CA ARG A 34 12.96 -3.11 3.10
C ARG A 34 11.84 -2.50 2.26
N LEU A 35 11.88 -2.73 0.95
CA LEU A 35 10.79 -2.43 0.04
C LEU A 35 9.87 -3.66 -0.06
N ILE A 36 8.60 -3.49 0.30
CA ILE A 36 7.60 -4.56 0.26
C ILE A 36 6.64 -4.31 -0.89
N LEU A 37 6.70 -5.16 -1.90
CA LEU A 37 5.76 -5.16 -3.01
C LEU A 37 4.46 -5.81 -2.55
N LEU A 38 3.39 -5.03 -2.52
CA LEU A 38 2.04 -5.53 -2.25
C LEU A 38 1.52 -5.92 -3.63
N LEU A 39 1.56 -7.21 -3.97
CA LEU A 39 1.18 -7.76 -5.28
C LEU A 39 -0.31 -7.52 -5.58
N VAL A 40 -0.62 -6.26 -5.84
CA VAL A 40 -1.94 -5.71 -6.09
C VAL A 40 -1.77 -4.84 -7.32
N GLY A 41 -2.61 -5.06 -8.31
CA GLY A 41 -2.51 -4.36 -9.58
C GLY A 41 -3.72 -4.70 -10.43
N GLY A 42 -4.26 -3.67 -11.06
CA GLY A 42 -5.48 -3.74 -11.84
C GLY A 42 -5.61 -2.55 -12.78
N ASP A 43 -6.69 -2.54 -13.54
CA ASP A 43 -7.02 -1.44 -14.43
C ASP A 43 -7.47 -0.18 -13.66
N LYS A 44 -7.81 0.88 -14.40
CA LYS A 44 -8.25 2.14 -13.78
C LYS A 44 -9.51 1.98 -12.91
N ARG A 45 -10.43 1.09 -13.27
CA ARG A 45 -11.77 0.93 -12.69
C ARG A 45 -11.73 0.27 -11.31
N ARG A 46 -10.67 -0.50 -11.01
CA ARG A 46 -10.49 -1.19 -9.72
C ARG A 46 -9.63 -0.44 -8.69
N GLN A 47 -9.25 0.80 -8.98
CA GLN A 47 -8.30 1.56 -8.15
C GLN A 47 -8.61 1.55 -6.66
N GLN A 48 -9.86 1.80 -6.29
CA GLN A 48 -10.26 1.93 -4.90
C GLN A 48 -10.21 0.58 -4.17
N ALA A 49 -10.70 -0.49 -4.80
CA ALA A 49 -10.59 -1.86 -4.30
C ALA A 49 -9.13 -2.32 -4.16
N ASP A 50 -8.27 -1.95 -5.12
CA ASP A 50 -6.84 -2.24 -5.07
C ASP A 50 -6.15 -1.51 -3.90
N ILE A 51 -6.51 -0.25 -3.65
CA ILE A 51 -6.00 0.51 -2.50
C ILE A 51 -6.36 -0.18 -1.19
N GLU A 52 -7.62 -0.57 -1.03
CA GLU A 52 -8.11 -1.24 0.18
C GLU A 52 -7.42 -2.59 0.40
N THR A 53 -7.24 -3.36 -0.67
CA THR A 53 -6.50 -4.62 -0.65
C THR A 53 -5.04 -4.40 -0.24
N ALA A 54 -4.35 -3.42 -0.82
CA ALA A 54 -2.98 -3.09 -0.47
C ALA A 54 -2.85 -2.66 1.00
N LEU A 55 -3.78 -1.87 1.54
CA LEU A 55 -3.81 -1.48 2.95
C LEU A 55 -3.99 -2.70 3.86
N SER A 56 -4.87 -3.63 3.48
CA SER A 56 -5.08 -4.90 4.20
C SER A 56 -3.82 -5.75 4.24
N TYR A 57 -3.16 -5.94 3.09
CA TYR A 57 -1.90 -6.69 3.00
C TYR A 57 -0.78 -6.04 3.82
N TRP A 58 -0.71 -4.72 3.82
CA TRP A 58 0.27 -4.01 4.65
C TRP A 58 0.00 -4.17 6.15
N ALA A 59 -1.26 -4.11 6.57
CA ALA A 59 -1.63 -4.36 7.97
C ALA A 59 -1.27 -5.80 8.38
N ASP A 60 -1.52 -6.78 7.51
CA ASP A 60 -1.20 -8.17 7.77
C ASP A 60 0.31 -8.43 7.85
N TRP A 61 1.09 -7.89 6.91
CA TRP A 61 2.54 -7.98 6.94
C TRP A 61 3.11 -7.42 8.26
N LYS A 62 2.62 -6.26 8.71
CA LYS A 62 3.04 -5.67 10.00
C LYS A 62 2.73 -6.58 11.18
N ARG A 63 1.59 -7.27 11.20
CA ARG A 63 1.26 -8.21 12.28
C ARG A 63 2.20 -9.40 12.34
N ARG A 64 2.66 -9.90 11.19
CA ARG A 64 3.53 -11.09 11.09
C ARG A 64 5.01 -10.79 11.31
N ASN A 65 5.42 -9.52 11.19
CA ASN A 65 6.81 -9.08 11.20
C ASN A 65 7.07 -8.00 12.27
N ALA A 66 6.17 -7.87 13.26
CA ALA A 66 6.37 -7.02 14.44
C ALA A 66 7.28 -7.72 15.46
#